data_AF-A0A2X4TYA0-F1
#
_entry.id   AF-A0A2X4TYA0-F1
#
_cell.length_a   1.000
_cell.length_b   1.000
_cell.length_c   1.000
_cell.angle_alpha   90.00
_cell.angle_beta   90.00
_cell.angle_gamma   90.00
#
_symmetry.space_group_name_H-M   'P 1'
#
loop_
_entity.id
_entity.type
_entity.pdbx_description
1 polymer ?
#
loop_
_entity_poly.entity_id
_entity_poly.type
_entity_poly.pdbx_seq_one_letter_code
_entity_poly.pdbx_strand_id
1 'polypeptide(L)'
;MTSKDPTFDWESAFKGGAGNQHSSQLSAMASGPLVEDQLAFRVSVDRQRRRSDVDLPAYEPVGDPREVEATTARAKLLFNPAGMRELTTKLTFNHFGSTSPQNESLNPLVHPTNPRHDPRRAVFKSNTNSSVWIWPGSNPTV
;
A
#
# COMPACT_ATOMS: atom_id res chain seq x y z
N MET A 1 -6.65 -11.65 -9.51
CA MET A 1 -5.22 -11.50 -9.17
C MET A 1 -4.94 -12.29 -7.91
N THR A 2 -4.35 -13.48 -8.02
CA THR A 2 -4.17 -14.42 -6.91
C THR A 2 -2.90 -14.09 -6.14
N SER A 3 -3.02 -13.90 -4.82
CA SER A 3 -1.88 -13.58 -3.95
C SER A 3 -1.25 -14.85 -3.41
N LYS A 4 0.07 -15.03 -3.60
CA LYS A 4 0.81 -16.22 -3.14
C LYS A 4 0.56 -16.49 -1.64
N ASP A 5 0.37 -17.76 -1.31
CA ASP A 5 0.25 -18.21 0.08
C ASP A 5 1.63 -18.22 0.78
N PRO A 6 1.68 -18.16 2.12
CA PRO A 6 2.93 -18.23 2.88
C PRO A 6 3.62 -19.58 2.67
N THR A 7 4.93 -19.57 2.50
CA THR A 7 5.79 -20.77 2.46
C THR A 7 6.36 -21.05 3.85
N PHE A 8 6.68 -22.31 4.13
CA PHE A 8 7.41 -22.72 5.33
C PHE A 8 8.93 -22.56 5.19
N ASP A 9 9.40 -22.10 4.03
CA ASP A 9 10.77 -21.68 3.81
C ASP A 9 10.91 -20.18 4.00
N TRP A 10 12.03 -19.77 4.59
CA TRP A 10 12.39 -18.36 4.68
C TRP A 10 12.65 -17.80 3.28
N GLU A 11 11.78 -16.90 2.82
CA GLU A 11 11.92 -16.15 1.59
C GLU A 11 11.99 -14.66 1.91
N SER A 12 12.91 -13.95 1.30
CA SER A 12 12.90 -12.50 1.28
C SER A 12 13.13 -12.00 -0.14
N ALA A 13 12.40 -10.95 -0.50
CA ALA A 13 12.51 -10.30 -1.80
C ALA A 13 12.49 -8.80 -1.59
N PHE A 14 13.37 -8.11 -2.29
CA PHE A 14 13.43 -6.66 -2.29
C PHE A 14 13.53 -6.16 -3.72
N LYS A 15 12.84 -5.06 -4.01
CA LYS A 15 12.85 -4.39 -5.30
C LYS A 15 12.94 -2.89 -5.06
N GLY A 16 13.93 -2.25 -5.68
CA GLY A 16 14.04 -0.81 -5.75
C GLY A 16 14.00 -0.36 -7.20
N GLY A 17 13.40 0.80 -7.46
CA GLY A 17 13.42 1.44 -8.77
C GLY A 17 13.40 2.95 -8.61
N ALA A 18 14.14 3.65 -9.46
CA ALA A 18 14.09 5.09 -9.61
C ALA A 18 13.85 5.42 -11.08
N GLY A 19 13.11 6.49 -11.35
CA GLY A 19 12.72 6.88 -12.70
C GLY A 19 12.59 8.38 -12.87
N ASN A 20 12.20 8.78 -14.09
CA ASN A 20 11.97 10.18 -14.43
C ASN A 20 10.87 10.80 -13.56
N GLN A 21 10.88 12.13 -13.46
CA GLN A 21 9.94 12.93 -12.64
C GLN A 21 10.04 12.62 -11.13
N HIS A 22 11.27 12.36 -10.64
CA HIS A 22 11.55 12.03 -9.24
C HIS A 22 10.68 10.86 -8.72
N SER A 23 10.37 9.90 -9.59
CA SER A 23 9.66 8.70 -9.21
C SER A 23 10.63 7.72 -8.57
N SER A 24 10.22 7.15 -7.43
CA SER A 24 10.93 6.09 -6.74
C SER A 24 9.94 5.06 -6.23
N GLN A 25 10.27 3.79 -6.39
CA GLN A 25 9.50 2.69 -5.83
C GLN A 25 10.42 1.80 -5.02
N LEU A 26 9.93 1.40 -3.85
CA LEU A 26 10.57 0.49 -2.95
C LEU A 26 9.57 -0.58 -2.52
N SER A 27 9.86 -1.83 -2.80
CA SER A 27 9.06 -2.97 -2.39
C SER A 27 9.93 -3.94 -1.61
N ALA A 28 9.43 -4.44 -0.49
CA ALA A 28 10.08 -5.48 0.29
C ALA A 28 9.05 -6.52 0.70
N MET A 29 9.46 -7.78 0.75
CA MET A 29 8.64 -8.88 1.18
C MET A 29 9.49 -9.89 1.94
N ALA A 30 8.94 -10.40 3.02
CA ALA A 30 9.49 -11.49 3.80
C ALA A 30 8.39 -12.51 4.10
N SER A 31 8.71 -13.79 4.00
CA SER A 31 7.86 -14.87 4.49
C SER A 31 8.72 -15.95 5.12
N GLY A 32 8.12 -16.69 6.04
CA GLY A 32 8.77 -17.83 6.66
C GLY A 32 7.91 -18.47 7.74
N PRO A 33 8.41 -19.54 8.36
CA PRO A 33 7.79 -20.17 9.51
C PRO A 33 8.15 -19.39 10.79
N LEU A 34 7.15 -19.13 11.65
CA LEU A 34 7.37 -18.80 13.06
C LEU A 34 7.51 -20.08 13.90
N VAL A 35 6.71 -21.10 13.57
CA VAL A 35 6.74 -22.42 14.19
C VAL A 35 6.71 -23.45 13.06
N GLU A 36 7.68 -24.35 13.04
CA GLU A 36 7.79 -25.40 12.03
C GLU A 36 6.45 -26.14 11.86
N ASP A 37 5.99 -26.23 10.61
CA ASP A 37 4.74 -26.87 10.18
C ASP A 37 3.43 -26.37 10.84
N GLN A 38 3.48 -25.33 11.67
CA GLN A 38 2.32 -24.87 12.43
C GLN A 38 1.97 -23.40 12.25
N LEU A 39 2.95 -22.52 12.06
CA LEU A 39 2.69 -21.09 11.95
C LEU A 39 3.61 -20.50 10.91
N ALA A 40 3.05 -19.94 9.84
CA ALA A 40 3.78 -19.25 8.80
C ALA A 40 3.26 -17.82 8.63
N PHE A 41 4.16 -16.89 8.36
CA PHE A 41 3.83 -15.50 8.10
C PHE A 41 4.34 -15.07 6.73
N ARG A 42 3.68 -14.08 6.15
CA ARG A 42 4.14 -13.37 4.96
C ARG A 42 3.79 -11.90 5.10
N VAL A 43 4.79 -11.04 5.11
CA VAL A 43 4.63 -9.59 5.12
C VAL A 43 5.21 -9.02 3.85
N SER A 44 4.53 -8.06 3.26
CA SER A 44 5.03 -7.29 2.12
C SER A 44 4.64 -5.84 2.26
N VAL A 45 5.58 -4.95 1.98
CA VAL A 45 5.37 -3.52 1.90
C VAL A 45 5.79 -3.03 0.52
N ASP A 46 5.00 -2.15 -0.05
CA ASP A 46 5.29 -1.44 -1.29
C ASP A 46 5.06 0.04 -1.05
N ARG A 47 6.07 0.85 -1.34
CA ARG A 47 6.01 2.31 -1.25
C ARG A 47 6.42 2.89 -2.59
N GLN A 48 5.51 3.65 -3.16
CA GLN A 48 5.72 4.42 -4.38
C GLN A 48 5.65 5.90 -4.03
N ARG A 49 6.63 6.65 -4.50
CA ARG A 49 6.71 8.10 -4.36
C ARG A 49 6.98 8.69 -5.72
N ARG A 50 6.24 9.74 -6.08
CA ARG A 50 6.47 10.55 -7.27
C ARG A 50 6.25 12.00 -6.88
N ARG A 51 7.02 12.91 -7.49
CA ARG A 51 6.78 14.34 -7.35
C ARG A 51 6.09 14.85 -8.61
N SER A 52 5.07 15.68 -8.42
CA SER A 52 4.43 16.42 -9.51
C SER A 52 5.37 17.52 -10.01
N ASP A 53 5.50 17.63 -11.33
CA ASP A 53 6.31 18.65 -11.98
C ASP A 53 5.67 20.06 -11.89
N VAL A 54 4.39 20.13 -11.49
CA VAL A 54 3.66 21.40 -11.28
C VAL A 54 4.08 22.05 -9.98
N ASP A 55 4.42 23.34 -10.03
CA ASP A 55 4.77 24.12 -8.86
C ASP A 55 3.49 24.56 -8.11
N LEU A 56 3.05 23.70 -7.20
CA LEU A 56 1.90 23.95 -6.33
C LEU A 56 2.39 24.58 -5.02
N PRO A 57 1.89 25.76 -4.62
CA PRO A 57 2.28 26.38 -3.36
C PRO A 57 1.82 25.51 -2.19
N ALA A 58 2.76 25.17 -1.30
CA ALA A 58 2.48 24.47 -0.05
C ALA A 58 1.51 25.29 0.81
N TYR A 59 0.50 24.62 1.39
CA TYR A 59 -0.45 25.28 2.28
C TYR A 59 -0.84 24.33 3.43
N GLU A 60 -1.01 24.89 4.63
CA GLU A 60 -1.57 24.15 5.75
C GLU A 60 -3.07 23.94 5.55
N PRO A 61 -3.62 22.75 5.86
CA PRO A 61 -3.03 21.65 6.65
C PRO A 61 -2.43 20.49 5.81
N VAL A 62 -2.21 20.64 4.50
CA VAL A 62 -1.88 19.51 3.61
C VAL A 62 -0.39 19.26 3.38
N GLY A 63 0.48 20.25 3.64
CA GLY A 63 1.93 20.12 3.47
C GLY A 63 2.38 20.46 2.04
N ASP A 64 3.14 19.55 1.40
CA ASP A 64 3.58 19.66 0.00
C ASP A 64 2.55 19.00 -0.95
N PRO A 65 1.67 19.76 -1.63
CA PRO A 65 0.68 19.22 -2.57
C PRO A 65 1.31 18.61 -3.83
N ARG A 66 2.63 18.77 -4.04
CA ARG A 66 3.37 18.16 -5.16
C ARG A 66 3.75 16.71 -4.87
N GLU A 67 3.60 16.24 -3.65
CA GLU A 67 4.02 14.90 -3.24
C GLU A 67 2.90 13.89 -3.46
N VAL A 68 3.15 12.93 -4.37
CA VAL A 68 2.28 11.79 -4.62
C VAL A 68 2.91 10.56 -3.98
N GLU A 69 2.27 10.03 -2.96
CA GLU A 69 2.73 8.81 -2.30
C GLU A 69 1.62 7.76 -2.26
N ALA A 70 1.97 6.52 -2.56
CA ALA A 70 1.13 5.36 -2.31
C ALA A 70 1.93 4.35 -1.50
N THR A 71 1.39 3.92 -0.37
CA THR A 71 1.96 2.89 0.48
C THR A 71 0.95 1.77 0.64
N THR A 72 1.35 0.56 0.24
CA THR A 72 0.57 -0.65 0.44
C THR A 72 1.33 -1.57 1.38
N ALA A 73 0.73 -1.95 2.50
CA ALA A 73 1.26 -2.97 3.39
C ALA A 73 0.29 -4.15 3.47
N ARG A 74 0.82 -5.36 3.36
CA ARG A 74 0.04 -6.60 3.48
C ARG A 74 0.74 -7.54 4.44
N ALA A 75 -0.03 -8.12 5.35
CA ALA A 75 0.40 -9.19 6.22
C ALA A 75 -0.55 -10.37 6.06
N LYS A 76 0.01 -11.57 5.99
CA LYS A 76 -0.72 -12.83 6.02
C LYS A 76 -0.14 -13.70 7.12
N LEU A 77 -1.02 -14.35 7.85
CA LEU A 77 -0.69 -15.33 8.86
C LEU A 77 -1.47 -16.60 8.56
N LEU A 78 -0.76 -17.72 8.50
CA LEU A 78 -1.30 -19.05 8.35
C LEU A 78 -1.03 -19.81 9.63
N PHE A 79 -2.09 -20.26 10.30
CA PHE A 79 -2.01 -21.06 11.51
C PHE A 79 -2.60 -22.45 11.25
N ASN A 80 -1.81 -23.46 11.56
CA ASN A 80 -2.07 -24.89 11.37
C ASN A 80 -1.69 -25.64 12.66
N PRO A 81 -2.59 -25.80 13.63
CA PRO A 81 -2.25 -26.45 14.89
C PRO A 81 -1.79 -27.91 14.69
N ALA A 82 -0.68 -28.31 15.31
CA ALA A 82 -0.21 -29.69 15.27
C ALA A 82 -1.27 -30.63 15.89
N GLY A 83 -1.74 -31.60 15.08
CA GLY A 83 -2.78 -32.56 15.47
C GLY A 83 -4.18 -32.29 14.92
N MET A 84 -4.46 -31.09 14.37
CA MET A 84 -5.76 -30.77 13.76
C MET A 84 -5.59 -29.93 12.48
N ARG A 85 -5.08 -30.57 11.40
CA ARG A 85 -4.87 -29.92 10.09
C ARG A 85 -6.17 -29.38 9.48
N GLU A 86 -7.31 -29.96 9.85
CA GLU A 86 -8.63 -29.50 9.45
C GLU A 86 -9.00 -28.12 10.03
N LEU A 87 -8.29 -27.66 11.07
CA LEU A 87 -8.52 -26.37 11.74
C LEU A 87 -7.62 -25.24 11.19
N THR A 88 -7.14 -25.39 9.95
CA THR A 88 -6.29 -24.39 9.31
C THR A 88 -7.01 -23.06 9.19
N THR A 89 -6.36 -22.01 9.72
CA THR A 89 -6.91 -20.66 9.78
C THR A 89 -5.97 -19.69 9.08
N LYS A 90 -6.51 -18.79 8.27
CA LYS A 90 -5.74 -17.76 7.57
C LYS A 90 -6.24 -16.37 7.92
N LEU A 91 -5.36 -15.53 8.43
CA LEU A 91 -5.61 -14.11 8.65
C LEU A 91 -4.85 -13.31 7.60
N THR A 92 -5.54 -12.42 6.89
CA THR A 92 -4.95 -11.48 5.95
C THR A 92 -5.29 -10.06 6.37
N PHE A 93 -4.29 -9.22 6.54
CA PHE A 93 -4.42 -7.80 6.76
C PHE A 93 -3.83 -7.03 5.58
N ASN A 94 -4.54 -6.01 5.12
CA ASN A 94 -4.11 -5.14 4.04
C ASN A 94 -4.39 -3.69 4.42
N HIS A 95 -3.36 -2.86 4.31
CA HIS A 95 -3.40 -1.42 4.50
C HIS A 95 -3.01 -0.75 3.19
N PHE A 96 -3.80 0.23 2.76
CA PHE A 96 -3.52 1.06 1.62
C PHE A 96 -3.66 2.53 2.01
N GLY A 97 -2.56 3.26 1.95
CA GLY A 97 -2.50 4.70 2.11
C GLY A 97 -2.11 5.35 0.79
N SER A 98 -2.83 6.38 0.38
CA SER A 98 -2.46 7.17 -0.80
C SER A 98 -2.69 8.65 -0.53
N THR A 99 -1.75 9.49 -0.97
CA THR A 99 -1.87 10.94 -1.00
C THR A 99 -1.60 11.42 -2.41
N SER A 100 -2.53 12.17 -3.00
CA SER A 100 -2.37 12.73 -4.34
C SER A 100 -3.16 14.03 -4.49
N PRO A 101 -2.65 15.02 -5.26
CA PRO A 101 -3.41 16.20 -5.61
C PRO A 101 -4.59 15.84 -6.52
N GLN A 102 -5.68 16.61 -6.44
CA GLN A 102 -6.86 16.46 -7.28
C GLN A 102 -6.55 16.60 -8.77
N ASN A 103 -5.59 17.46 -9.14
CA ASN A 103 -5.26 17.73 -10.52
C ASN A 103 -3.84 18.29 -10.67
N GLU A 104 -3.12 17.85 -11.71
CA GLU A 104 -1.82 18.38 -12.15
C GLU A 104 -1.96 19.34 -13.36
N SER A 105 -3.19 19.79 -13.66
CA SER A 105 -3.45 20.73 -14.75
C SER A 105 -3.09 22.16 -14.37
N LEU A 106 -2.23 22.77 -15.18
CA LEU A 106 -1.92 24.21 -15.18
C LEU A 106 -3.01 25.06 -15.86
N ASN A 107 -4.11 24.45 -16.31
CA ASN A 107 -5.18 25.11 -17.05
C ASN A 107 -6.45 25.25 -16.18
N PRO A 108 -7.01 26.46 -15.99
CA PRO A 108 -6.50 27.76 -16.47
C PRO A 108 -5.23 28.18 -15.71
N LEU A 109 -4.35 28.91 -16.42
CA LEU A 109 -3.19 29.56 -15.81
C LEU A 109 -3.71 30.53 -14.75
N VAL A 110 -3.55 30.18 -13.48
CA VAL A 110 -4.01 31.00 -12.37
C VAL A 110 -3.11 32.24 -12.31
N HIS A 111 -3.62 33.37 -12.80
CA HIS A 111 -2.86 34.62 -12.75
C HIS A 111 -2.82 35.12 -11.29
N PRO A 112 -1.66 35.53 -10.74
CA PRO A 112 -1.52 35.88 -9.31
C PRO A 112 -2.45 37.01 -8.85
N THR A 113 -2.98 37.79 -9.80
CA THR A 113 -3.82 38.97 -9.57
C THR A 113 -5.32 38.70 -9.71
N ASN A 114 -5.76 37.48 -10.02
CA ASN A 114 -7.17 37.16 -10.17
C ASN A 114 -7.72 36.42 -8.93
N PRO A 115 -8.38 37.11 -7.98
CA PRO A 115 -8.91 36.51 -6.76
C PRO A 115 -10.05 35.50 -6.99
N ARG A 116 -10.50 35.33 -8.23
CA ARG A 116 -11.54 34.33 -8.58
C ARG A 116 -11.01 32.90 -8.64
N HIS A 117 -9.69 32.70 -8.72
CA HIS A 117 -9.09 31.39 -8.82
C HIS A 117 -8.11 31.16 -7.67
N ASP A 118 -8.44 30.22 -6.78
CA ASP A 118 -7.55 29.79 -5.72
C ASP A 118 -6.41 28.94 -6.34
N PRO A 119 -5.13 29.33 -6.16
CA PRO A 119 -4.00 28.55 -6.66
C PRO A 119 -3.81 27.23 -5.89
N ARG A 120 -4.46 27.06 -4.73
CA ARG A 120 -4.39 25.83 -3.93
C ARG A 120 -5.21 24.72 -4.58
N ARG A 121 -4.62 23.54 -4.70
CA ARG A 121 -5.28 22.33 -5.21
C ARG A 121 -5.63 21.42 -4.04
N ALA A 122 -6.87 20.94 -3.99
CA ALA A 122 -7.27 19.97 -2.98
C ALA A 122 -6.40 18.72 -3.08
N VAL A 123 -5.93 18.23 -1.93
CA VAL A 123 -5.16 16.99 -1.82
C VAL A 123 -6.07 15.91 -1.25
N PHE A 124 -6.18 14.80 -1.96
CA PHE A 124 -6.91 13.64 -1.46
C PHE A 124 -5.96 12.74 -0.68
N LYS A 125 -6.34 12.42 0.55
CA LYS A 125 -5.71 11.39 1.38
C LYS A 125 -6.69 10.24 1.52
N SER A 126 -6.32 9.07 1.03
CA SER A 126 -7.07 7.83 1.22
C SER A 126 -6.31 6.94 2.19
N ASN A 127 -7.02 6.39 3.17
CA ASN A 127 -6.49 5.38 4.07
C ASN A 127 -7.54 4.28 4.20
N THR A 128 -7.17 3.08 3.76
CA THR A 128 -8.04 1.91 3.78
C THR A 128 -7.34 0.79 4.54
N ASN A 129 -8.01 0.29 5.57
CA ASN A 129 -7.62 -0.91 6.29
C ASN A 129 -8.65 -2.00 6.00
N SER A 130 -8.18 -3.18 5.59
CA SER A 130 -9.03 -4.36 5.43
C SER A 130 -8.40 -5.58 6.08
N SER A 131 -9.24 -6.36 6.75
CA SER A 131 -8.86 -7.63 7.36
C SER A 131 -9.81 -8.71 6.88
N VAL A 132 -9.25 -9.84 6.45
CA VAL A 132 -10.00 -11.02 6.05
C VAL A 132 -9.53 -12.16 6.94
N TRP A 133 -10.47 -12.78 7.64
CA TRP A 133 -10.22 -13.96 8.44
C TRP A 133 -10.97 -15.14 7.81
N ILE A 134 -10.22 -16.16 7.43
CA ILE A 134 -10.72 -17.41 6.87
C ILE A 134 -10.55 -18.46 7.95
N TRP A 135 -11.66 -18.99 8.44
CA TRP A 135 -11.70 -20.04 9.44
C TRP A 135 -11.91 -21.40 8.74
N PRO A 136 -11.69 -22.52 9.44
CA PRO A 136 -11.77 -23.83 8.84
C PRO A 136 -13.22 -24.16 8.44
N GLY A 137 -13.39 -24.60 7.19
CA GLY A 137 -14.71 -24.87 6.59
C GLY A 137 -15.34 -23.70 5.83
N SER A 138 -14.74 -22.50 5.85
CA SER A 138 -15.26 -21.34 5.11
C SER A 138 -14.80 -21.29 3.64
N ASN A 139 -14.51 -22.44 3.02
CA ASN A 139 -14.01 -22.48 1.64
C ASN A 139 -15.05 -21.79 0.74
N PRO A 140 -14.73 -20.63 0.12
CA PRO A 140 -15.65 -20.05 -0.84
C PRO A 140 -15.60 -20.96 -2.06
N THR A 141 -16.56 -21.88 -2.15
CA THR A 141 -16.89 -22.55 -3.40
C THR A 141 -17.09 -21.47 -4.44
N VAL A 142 -16.19 -21.47 -5.42
CA VAL A 142 -16.26 -20.70 -6.66
C VAL A 142 -17.58 -20.95 -7.35
#